data_AF-A0A261FK91-F1
#
_entry.id   AF-A0A261FK91-F1
#
_cell.length_a   1.000
_cell.length_b   1.000
_cell.length_c   1.000
_cell.angle_alpha   90.00
_cell.angle_beta   90.00
_cell.angle_gamma   90.00
#
_symmetry.space_group_name_H-M   'P 1'
#
loop_
_entity.id
_entity.type
_entity.pdbx_description
1 polymer ?
#
loop_
_entity_poly.entity_id
_entity_poly.type
_entity_poly.pdbx_seq_one_letter_code
_entity_poly.pdbx_strand_id
1 'polypeptide(L)'
;MSAENQNAAQSTAENSQSNAAAKAADTAKKKGLPKWAAAVIVVVVVAVVAIAAVFGYRAYSDAQYNNAVAACATASEEMRNATNDYNNLVNGDASAAAALTGKDVKDSSTLDALNKELGAETPEYEGCMAEDTKGYQAATDKLNEQIDWYKTHTASLQKAVDAVNASKK
;
A
#
# COMPACT_ATOMS: atom_id res chain seq x y z
N MET A 1 9.76 -18.00 -1.22
CA MET A 1 8.95 -19.24 -1.35
C MET A 1 7.54 -18.86 -1.76
N SER A 2 7.01 -19.10 -2.95
CA SER A 2 7.48 -18.89 -4.32
C SER A 2 6.19 -18.79 -5.15
N ALA A 3 5.97 -17.69 -5.85
CA ALA A 3 4.78 -17.47 -6.71
C ALA A 3 4.64 -18.55 -7.80
N GLU A 4 5.76 -19.19 -8.18
CA GLU A 4 5.81 -20.31 -9.13
C GLU A 4 5.06 -21.56 -8.63
N ASN A 5 5.00 -21.80 -7.31
CA ASN A 5 4.37 -23.00 -6.75
C ASN A 5 2.83 -22.88 -6.67
N GLN A 6 2.30 -21.66 -6.61
CA GLN A 6 0.85 -21.41 -6.69
C GLN A 6 0.33 -21.58 -8.13
N ASN A 7 1.12 -21.16 -9.13
CA ASN A 7 0.76 -21.29 -10.54
C ASN A 7 0.74 -22.76 -11.03
N ALA A 8 1.64 -23.60 -10.51
CA ALA A 8 1.65 -25.04 -10.80
C ALA A 8 0.44 -25.78 -10.19
N ALA A 9 0.02 -25.41 -8.99
CA ALA A 9 -1.15 -25.99 -8.34
C ALA A 9 -2.47 -25.58 -9.05
N GLN A 10 -2.56 -24.34 -9.49
CA GLN A 10 -3.72 -23.79 -10.19
C GLN A 10 -3.89 -24.43 -11.58
N SER A 11 -2.81 -24.53 -12.36
CA SER A 11 -2.82 -25.21 -13.67
C SER A 11 -3.13 -26.70 -13.60
N THR A 12 -2.71 -27.40 -12.53
CA THR A 12 -3.02 -28.83 -12.34
C THR A 12 -4.49 -29.06 -12.00
N ALA A 13 -5.09 -28.15 -11.21
CA ALA A 13 -6.51 -28.19 -10.84
C ALA A 13 -7.44 -27.89 -12.03
N GLU A 14 -7.11 -26.88 -12.83
CA GLU A 14 -7.84 -26.51 -14.05
C GLU A 14 -7.78 -27.63 -15.11
N ASN A 15 -6.61 -28.27 -15.28
CA ASN A 15 -6.43 -29.38 -16.22
C ASN A 15 -7.12 -30.68 -15.76
N SER A 16 -7.27 -30.87 -14.45
CA SER A 16 -8.02 -31.99 -13.88
C SER A 16 -9.54 -31.80 -14.01
N GLN A 17 -10.03 -30.57 -13.84
CA GLN A 17 -11.44 -30.22 -14.06
C GLN A 17 -11.85 -30.28 -15.54
N SER A 18 -10.98 -29.84 -16.46
CA SER A 18 -11.26 -29.90 -17.91
C SER A 18 -11.37 -31.35 -18.40
N ASN A 19 -10.49 -32.24 -17.93
CA ASN A 19 -10.53 -33.67 -18.26
C ASN A 19 -11.74 -34.38 -17.65
N ALA A 20 -12.17 -34.00 -16.44
CA ALA A 20 -13.37 -34.54 -15.82
C ALA A 20 -14.65 -34.07 -16.55
N ALA A 21 -14.70 -32.80 -16.97
CA ALA A 21 -15.81 -32.23 -17.72
C ALA A 21 -15.92 -32.83 -19.15
N ALA A 22 -14.79 -33.02 -19.83
CA ALA A 22 -14.76 -33.67 -21.14
C ALA A 22 -15.25 -35.13 -21.08
N LYS A 23 -14.81 -35.88 -20.06
CA LYS A 23 -15.23 -37.27 -19.83
C LYS A 23 -16.72 -37.39 -19.47
N ALA A 24 -17.26 -36.43 -18.71
CA ALA A 24 -18.69 -36.36 -18.39
C ALA A 24 -19.54 -36.07 -19.64
N ALA A 25 -19.07 -35.17 -20.52
CA ALA A 25 -19.75 -34.83 -21.77
C ALA A 25 -19.77 -35.98 -22.79
N ASP A 26 -18.68 -36.76 -22.89
CA ASP A 26 -18.63 -37.96 -23.74
C ASP A 26 -19.56 -39.07 -23.24
N THR A 27 -19.71 -39.22 -21.92
CA THR A 27 -20.58 -40.23 -21.32
C THR A 27 -22.07 -39.91 -21.53
N ALA A 28 -22.43 -38.62 -21.56
CA ALA A 28 -23.80 -38.16 -21.82
C ALA A 28 -24.26 -38.37 -23.27
N LYS A 29 -23.32 -38.47 -24.23
CA LYS A 29 -23.63 -38.56 -25.68
C LYS A 29 -23.96 -39.98 -26.16
N LYS A 30 -23.61 -41.03 -25.40
CA LYS A 30 -23.62 -42.43 -25.90
C LYS A 30 -24.77 -43.31 -25.38
N LYS A 31 -25.65 -42.81 -24.52
CA LYS A 31 -26.79 -43.57 -23.98
C LYS A 31 -27.98 -42.63 -23.87
N GLY A 32 -29.13 -42.97 -24.46
CA GLY A 32 -30.34 -42.15 -24.36
C GLY A 32 -30.73 -41.92 -22.91
N LEU A 33 -30.31 -40.77 -22.35
CA LEU A 33 -30.56 -40.44 -20.95
C LEU A 33 -32.02 -40.01 -20.80
N PRO A 34 -32.74 -40.54 -19.81
CA PRO A 34 -34.11 -40.10 -19.55
C PRO A 34 -34.10 -38.63 -19.12
N LYS A 35 -35.14 -37.88 -19.47
CA LYS A 35 -35.23 -36.42 -19.23
C LYS A 35 -34.96 -36.01 -17.78
N TRP A 36 -35.30 -36.86 -16.81
CA TRP A 36 -35.03 -36.64 -15.39
C TRP A 36 -33.53 -36.75 -15.03
N ALA A 37 -32.77 -37.61 -15.70
CA ALA A 37 -31.33 -37.75 -15.47
C ALA A 37 -30.55 -36.56 -16.04
N ALA A 38 -30.96 -36.03 -17.20
CA ALA A 38 -30.36 -34.81 -17.76
C ALA A 38 -30.58 -33.60 -16.84
N ALA A 39 -31.78 -33.46 -16.26
CA ALA A 39 -32.07 -32.39 -15.30
C ALA A 39 -31.19 -32.47 -14.04
N VAL A 40 -30.99 -33.68 -13.48
CA VAL A 40 -30.12 -33.88 -12.32
C VAL A 40 -28.66 -33.51 -12.63
N ILE A 41 -28.15 -33.88 -13.81
CA ILE A 41 -26.78 -33.55 -14.22
C ILE A 41 -26.59 -32.03 -14.29
N VAL A 42 -27.56 -31.28 -14.84
CA VAL A 42 -27.47 -29.81 -14.91
C VAL A 42 -27.40 -29.19 -13.51
N VAL A 43 -28.22 -29.66 -12.57
CA VAL A 43 -28.19 -29.16 -11.18
C VAL A 43 -26.83 -29.43 -10.52
N VAL A 44 -26.27 -30.62 -10.73
CA VAL A 44 -24.93 -30.97 -10.19
C VAL A 44 -23.85 -30.10 -10.81
N VAL A 45 -23.89 -29.85 -12.12
CA VAL A 45 -22.92 -28.99 -12.81
C VAL A 45 -23.00 -27.55 -12.29
N VAL A 46 -24.21 -26.99 -12.15
CA VAL A 46 -24.41 -25.64 -11.60
C VAL A 46 -23.90 -25.55 -10.16
N ALA A 47 -24.15 -26.57 -9.33
CA ALA A 47 -23.64 -26.61 -7.96
C ALA A 47 -22.11 -26.61 -7.92
N VAL A 48 -21.44 -27.39 -8.78
CA VAL A 48 -19.97 -27.43 -8.86
C VAL A 48 -19.40 -26.07 -9.29
N VAL A 49 -20.01 -25.42 -10.29
CA VAL A 49 -19.57 -24.08 -10.75
C VAL A 49 -19.75 -23.03 -9.66
N ALA A 50 -20.88 -23.05 -8.94
CA ALA A 50 -21.12 -22.12 -7.84
C ALA A 50 -20.09 -22.28 -6.71
N ILE A 51 -19.73 -23.53 -6.36
CA ILE A 51 -18.71 -23.81 -5.36
C ILE A 51 -17.33 -23.28 -5.82
N ALA A 52 -16.93 -23.53 -7.06
CA ALA A 52 -15.67 -23.04 -7.60
C ALA A 52 -15.59 -21.50 -7.62
N ALA A 53 -16.69 -20.83 -7.97
CA ALA A 53 -16.76 -19.36 -7.98
C ALA A 53 -16.60 -18.76 -6.56
N VAL A 54 -17.21 -19.36 -5.53
CA VAL A 54 -17.08 -18.89 -4.14
C VAL A 54 -15.63 -19.03 -3.64
N PHE A 55 -14.97 -20.16 -3.92
CA PHE A 55 -13.57 -20.36 -3.54
C PHE A 55 -12.64 -19.38 -4.27
N GLY A 56 -12.85 -19.15 -5.57
CA GLY A 56 -12.09 -18.19 -6.35
C GLY A 56 -12.25 -16.76 -5.82
N TYR A 57 -13.48 -16.35 -5.51
CA TYR A 57 -13.76 -15.02 -4.95
C TYR A 57 -13.08 -14.82 -3.59
N ARG A 58 -13.14 -15.81 -2.68
CA ARG A 58 -12.48 -15.72 -1.37
C ARG A 58 -10.96 -15.59 -1.49
N ALA A 59 -10.32 -16.43 -2.30
CA ALA A 59 -8.87 -16.35 -2.50
C ALA A 59 -8.44 -15.00 -3.09
N TYR A 60 -9.23 -14.44 -4.01
CA TYR A 60 -8.99 -13.11 -4.57
C TYR A 60 -9.15 -12.00 -3.51
N SER A 61 -10.22 -12.05 -2.71
CA SER A 61 -10.46 -11.08 -1.64
C SER A 61 -9.36 -11.10 -0.57
N ASP A 62 -8.91 -12.29 -0.15
CA ASP A 62 -7.83 -12.45 0.82
C ASP A 62 -6.51 -11.88 0.28
N ALA A 63 -6.20 -12.11 -0.99
CA ALA A 63 -5.01 -11.55 -1.62
C ALA A 63 -5.07 -10.02 -1.67
N GLN A 64 -6.21 -9.43 -2.07
CA GLN A 64 -6.38 -7.99 -2.11
C GLN A 64 -6.28 -7.35 -0.72
N TYR A 65 -6.87 -7.98 0.30
CA TYR A 65 -6.76 -7.53 1.69
C TYR A 65 -5.31 -7.54 2.17
N ASN A 66 -4.61 -8.67 2.01
CA ASN A 66 -3.21 -8.79 2.45
C ASN A 66 -2.28 -7.80 1.72
N ASN A 67 -2.52 -7.57 0.43
CA ASN A 67 -1.78 -6.56 -0.33
C ASN A 67 -2.04 -5.15 0.21
N ALA A 68 -3.28 -4.80 0.54
CA ALA A 68 -3.60 -3.49 1.11
C ALA A 68 -2.99 -3.29 2.51
N VAL A 69 -3.01 -4.33 3.35
CA VAL A 69 -2.32 -4.32 4.65
C VAL A 69 -0.83 -4.11 4.48
N ALA A 70 -0.19 -4.84 3.56
CA ALA A 70 1.25 -4.73 3.31
C ALA A 70 1.65 -3.36 2.74
N ALA A 71 0.83 -2.81 1.82
CA ALA A 71 1.03 -1.47 1.27
C ALA A 71 0.95 -0.41 2.37
N CYS A 72 -0.06 -0.49 3.24
CA CYS A 72 -0.21 0.41 4.36
C CYS A 72 0.97 0.31 5.33
N ALA A 73 1.41 -0.91 5.67
CA ALA A 73 2.60 -1.12 6.51
C ALA A 73 3.86 -0.49 5.90
N THR A 74 4.02 -0.61 4.58
CA THR A 74 5.14 0.03 3.85
C THR A 74 5.07 1.54 3.95
N ALA A 75 3.90 2.13 3.70
CA ALA A 75 3.69 3.57 3.83
C ALA A 75 3.91 4.05 5.28
N SER A 76 3.53 3.27 6.29
CA SER A 76 3.79 3.61 7.69
C SER A 76 5.28 3.67 8.01
N GLU A 77 6.08 2.74 7.49
CA GLU A 77 7.53 2.74 7.68
C GLU A 77 8.19 3.91 6.92
N GLU A 78 7.73 4.21 5.71
CA GLU A 78 8.19 5.38 4.97
C GLU A 78 7.84 6.68 5.69
N MET A 79 6.64 6.78 6.25
CA MET A 79 6.20 7.90 7.06
C MET A 79 7.06 8.09 8.32
N ARG A 80 7.39 7.00 9.02
CA ARG A 80 8.32 7.04 10.15
C ARG A 80 9.70 7.54 9.72
N ASN A 81 10.22 7.07 8.59
CA ASN A 81 11.50 7.53 8.07
C ASN A 81 11.46 9.02 7.70
N ALA A 82 10.44 9.47 6.96
CA ALA A 82 10.29 10.88 6.60
C ALA A 82 10.15 11.79 7.83
N THR A 83 9.42 11.34 8.85
CA THR A 83 9.30 12.03 10.14
C THR A 83 10.65 12.09 10.86
N ASN A 84 11.40 10.99 10.87
CA ASN A 84 12.73 10.93 11.49
C ASN A 84 13.72 11.86 10.78
N ASP A 85 13.73 11.89 9.45
CA ASP A 85 14.59 12.78 8.67
C ASP A 85 14.30 14.25 8.97
N TYR A 86 13.02 14.63 8.99
CA TYR A 86 12.60 15.96 9.40
C TYR A 86 13.03 16.29 10.83
N ASN A 87 12.75 15.41 11.78
CA ASN A 87 13.11 15.62 13.19
C ASN A 87 14.61 15.68 13.43
N ASN A 88 15.40 14.88 12.71
CA ASN A 88 16.86 14.93 12.78
C ASN A 88 17.38 16.29 12.31
N LEU A 89 16.80 16.83 11.23
CA LEU A 89 17.16 18.15 10.73
C LEU A 89 16.73 19.27 11.71
N VAL A 90 15.48 19.23 12.18
CA VAL A 90 14.93 20.19 13.16
C VAL A 90 15.78 20.24 14.43
N ASN A 91 16.06 19.08 15.03
CA ASN A 91 16.79 19.00 16.30
C ASN A 91 18.31 19.10 16.12
N GLY A 92 18.82 19.01 14.89
CA GLY A 92 20.22 19.11 14.54
C GLY A 92 20.56 20.47 13.93
N ASP A 93 20.86 20.45 12.63
CA ASP A 93 21.41 21.62 11.92
C ASP A 93 20.47 22.84 11.95
N ALA A 94 19.16 22.62 11.90
CA ALA A 94 18.20 23.72 11.96
C ALA A 94 18.16 24.37 13.34
N SER A 95 18.17 23.59 14.43
CA SER A 95 18.31 24.15 15.78
C SER A 95 19.63 24.89 15.98
N ALA A 96 20.73 24.36 15.44
CA ALA A 96 22.04 25.01 15.52
C ALA A 96 22.07 26.34 14.73
N ALA A 97 21.46 26.37 13.55
CA ALA A 97 21.33 27.56 12.73
C ALA A 97 20.38 28.60 13.36
N ALA A 98 19.27 28.18 13.96
CA ALA A 98 18.31 29.05 14.62
C ALA A 98 18.86 29.69 15.91
N ALA A 99 19.89 29.10 16.53
CA ALA A 99 20.58 29.69 17.68
C ALA A 99 21.50 30.88 17.30
N LEU A 100 21.77 31.08 16.01
CA LEU A 100 22.54 32.23 15.53
C LEU A 100 21.71 33.51 15.62
N THR A 101 22.41 34.63 15.77
CA THR A 101 21.81 35.96 15.84
C THR A 101 22.20 36.81 14.64
N GLY A 102 21.53 37.95 14.43
CA GLY A 102 21.88 38.88 13.35
C GLY A 102 23.33 39.41 13.41
N LYS A 103 24.03 39.24 14.54
CA LYS A 103 25.46 39.55 14.65
C LYS A 103 26.33 38.50 13.97
N ASP A 104 25.90 37.25 13.96
CA ASP A 104 26.64 36.08 13.48
C ASP A 104 26.47 35.85 11.97
N VAL A 105 25.45 36.46 11.37
CA VAL A 105 25.14 36.36 9.93
C VAL A 105 25.20 37.71 9.23
N LYS A 106 25.54 37.71 7.94
CA LYS A 106 25.61 38.89 7.06
C LYS A 106 24.22 39.38 6.68
N ASP A 107 23.29 38.45 6.48
CA ASP A 107 21.90 38.70 6.13
C ASP A 107 20.98 38.07 7.18
N SER A 108 20.37 38.92 8.02
CA SER A 108 19.46 38.48 9.07
C SER A 108 18.14 37.92 8.54
N SER A 109 17.74 38.25 7.31
CA SER A 109 16.50 37.72 6.71
C SER A 109 16.56 36.21 6.49
N THR A 110 17.76 35.63 6.42
CA THR A 110 17.97 34.17 6.37
C THR A 110 17.51 33.49 7.67
N LEU A 111 17.68 34.13 8.83
CA LEU A 111 17.20 33.63 10.12
C LEU A 111 15.67 33.69 10.21
N ASP A 112 15.06 34.75 9.68
CA ASP A 112 13.59 34.88 9.63
C ASP A 112 12.97 33.79 8.73
N ALA A 113 13.59 33.54 7.57
CA ALA A 113 13.18 32.47 6.68
C ALA A 113 13.30 31.09 7.33
N LEU A 114 14.41 30.82 8.03
CA LEU A 114 14.57 29.57 8.78
C LEU A 114 13.51 29.39 9.87
N ASN A 115 13.26 30.43 10.68
CA ASN A 115 12.26 30.38 11.75
C ASN A 115 10.84 30.18 11.19
N LYS A 116 10.54 30.72 10.01
CA LYS A 116 9.26 30.48 9.33
C LYS A 116 9.09 29.01 8.96
N GLU A 117 10.12 28.36 8.41
CA GLU A 117 10.06 26.92 8.07
C GLU A 117 9.97 26.04 9.32
N LEU A 118 10.66 26.42 10.42
CA LEU A 118 10.56 25.74 11.72
C LEU A 118 9.18 25.88 12.38
N GLY A 119 8.43 26.91 12.02
CA GLY A 119 7.05 27.13 12.51
C GLY A 119 5.98 26.40 11.71
N ALA A 120 6.34 25.54 10.75
CA ALA A 120 5.38 24.79 9.95
C ALA A 120 4.58 23.79 10.82
N GLU A 121 3.27 23.76 10.62
CA GLU A 121 2.38 22.82 11.34
C GLU A 121 2.50 21.42 10.74
N THR A 122 2.93 20.46 11.56
CA THR A 122 3.05 19.06 11.15
C THR A 122 1.69 18.39 10.98
N PRO A 123 1.51 17.52 9.98
CA PRO A 123 0.26 16.78 9.81
C PRO A 123 0.02 15.80 10.97
N GLU A 124 -1.25 15.51 11.26
CA GLU A 124 -1.64 14.54 12.28
C GLU A 124 -1.48 13.11 11.76
N TYR A 125 -0.72 12.28 12.48
CA TYR A 125 -0.47 10.90 12.09
C TYR A 125 -1.73 10.04 12.22
N GLU A 126 -2.20 9.50 11.10
CA GLU A 126 -3.24 8.48 11.07
C GLU A 126 -2.60 7.15 10.66
N GLY A 127 -2.57 6.19 11.59
CA GLY A 127 -1.93 4.89 11.37
C GLY A 127 -2.74 3.93 10.51
N CYS A 128 -2.14 2.79 10.19
CA CYS A 128 -2.78 1.69 9.45
C CYS A 128 -3.74 0.86 10.31
N MET A 129 -4.88 1.44 10.70
CA MET A 129 -5.96 0.72 11.37
C MET A 129 -7.25 0.79 10.54
N ALA A 130 -7.60 -0.33 9.91
CA ALA A 130 -8.80 -0.48 9.10
C ALA A 130 -9.34 -1.91 9.18
N GLU A 131 -10.65 -2.08 8.96
CA GLU A 131 -11.33 -3.38 9.01
C GLU A 131 -11.45 -4.06 7.63
N ASP A 132 -11.27 -3.30 6.54
CA ASP A 132 -11.41 -3.78 5.18
C ASP A 132 -10.37 -3.19 4.21
N THR A 133 -10.30 -3.77 3.01
CA THR A 133 -9.35 -3.37 1.95
C THR A 133 -9.45 -1.89 1.58
N LYS A 134 -10.65 -1.31 1.54
CA LYS A 134 -10.85 0.10 1.16
C LYS A 134 -10.35 1.02 2.27
N GLY A 135 -10.58 0.66 3.53
CA GLY A 135 -10.04 1.38 4.68
C GLY A 135 -8.51 1.39 4.68
N TYR A 136 -7.86 0.25 4.38
CA TYR A 136 -6.39 0.22 4.26
C TYR A 136 -5.86 1.06 3.09
N GLN A 137 -6.57 1.07 1.94
CA GLN A 137 -6.20 1.94 0.81
C GLN A 137 -6.32 3.41 1.18
N ALA A 138 -7.42 3.82 1.80
CA ALA A 138 -7.60 5.21 2.24
C ALA A 138 -6.56 5.64 3.29
N ALA A 139 -6.22 4.75 4.24
CA ALA A 139 -5.15 5.01 5.21
C ALA A 139 -3.78 5.14 4.51
N THR A 140 -3.51 4.32 3.50
CA THR A 140 -2.28 4.40 2.70
C THR A 140 -2.20 5.74 1.95
N ASP A 141 -3.29 6.16 1.31
CA ASP A 141 -3.34 7.43 0.58
C ASP A 141 -3.08 8.63 1.51
N LYS A 142 -3.71 8.65 2.69
CA LYS A 142 -3.44 9.66 3.72
C LYS A 142 -1.98 9.65 4.17
N LEU A 143 -1.40 8.47 4.44
CA LEU A 143 0.01 8.38 4.81
C LEU A 143 0.92 8.93 3.71
N ASN A 144 0.61 8.67 2.44
CA ASN A 144 1.36 9.21 1.31
C ASN A 144 1.29 10.75 1.23
N GLU A 145 0.11 11.34 1.45
CA GLU A 145 -0.03 12.80 1.53
C GLU A 145 0.84 13.39 2.66
N GLN A 146 0.89 12.72 3.81
CA GLN A 146 1.73 13.16 4.93
C GLN A 146 3.23 12.98 4.62
N ILE A 147 3.63 11.87 4.01
CA ILE A 147 5.00 11.61 3.56
C ILE A 147 5.46 12.72 2.61
N ASP A 148 4.62 13.10 1.64
CA ASP A 148 4.95 14.13 0.67
C ASP A 148 5.09 15.51 1.33
N TRP A 149 4.24 15.81 2.32
CA TRP A 149 4.42 16.99 3.16
C TRP A 149 5.78 16.98 3.86
N TYR A 150 6.14 15.89 4.55
CA TYR A 150 7.40 15.77 5.29
C TYR A 150 8.62 15.89 4.38
N LYS A 151 8.62 15.24 3.22
CA LYS A 151 9.71 15.34 2.25
C LYS A 151 9.88 16.77 1.74
N THR A 152 8.77 17.43 1.40
CA THR A 152 8.78 18.80 0.90
C THR A 152 9.29 19.77 1.94
N HIS A 153 8.81 19.66 3.19
CA HIS A 153 9.20 20.54 4.28
C HIS A 153 10.63 20.28 4.75
N THR A 154 11.08 19.03 4.76
CA THR A 154 12.49 18.70 5.03
C THR A 154 13.42 19.36 4.01
N ALA A 155 13.07 19.27 2.71
CA ALA A 155 13.88 19.90 1.66
C ALA A 155 13.86 21.44 1.73
N SER A 156 12.71 22.03 2.06
CA SER A 156 12.58 23.49 2.25
C SER A 156 13.39 23.96 3.46
N LEU A 157 13.26 23.26 4.58
CA LEU A 157 14.01 23.53 5.81
C LEU A 157 15.52 23.42 5.58
N GLN A 158 15.99 22.38 4.88
CA GLN A 158 17.40 22.22 4.57
C GLN A 158 17.94 23.40 3.76
N LYS A 159 17.19 23.89 2.77
CA LYS A 159 17.59 25.08 2.00
C LYS A 159 17.70 26.32 2.88
N ALA A 160 16.80 26.49 3.84
CA ALA A 160 16.86 27.61 4.78
C ALA A 160 18.08 27.50 5.71
N VAL A 161 18.38 26.29 6.21
CA VAL A 161 19.59 26.00 6.98
C VAL A 161 20.85 26.33 6.19
N ASP A 162 20.93 25.89 4.93
CA ASP A 162 22.06 26.14 4.05
C ASP A 162 22.24 27.64 3.78
N ALA A 163 21.14 28.38 3.60
CA ALA A 163 21.18 29.84 3.42
C ALA A 163 21.73 30.56 4.66
N VAL A 164 21.29 30.17 5.86
CA VAL A 164 21.84 30.70 7.12
C VAL A 164 23.33 30.38 7.24
N ASN A 165 23.73 29.14 6.94
CA ASN A 165 25.12 28.71 6.98
C ASN A 165 26.01 29.47 5.99
N ALA A 166 25.53 29.71 4.77
CA ALA A 166 26.23 30.51 3.77
C ALA A 166 26.32 32.00 4.15
N SER A 167 25.38 32.49 4.96
CA SER A 167 25.33 33.87 5.45
C SER A 167 26.26 34.11 6.65
N LYS A 168 26.89 33.08 7.23
CA LYS A 168 27.81 33.24 8.37
C LYS A 168 28.94 34.23 8.09
N LYS A 169 29.30 35.00 9.13
CA LYS A 169 30.42 35.96 9.11
C LYS A 169 31.75 35.30 9.39
#